data_AF-A0A522EFS4-F1
#
_entry.id   AF-A0A522EFS4-F1
#
_cell.length_a   1.000
_cell.length_b   1.000
_cell.length_c   1.000
_cell.angle_alpha   90.00
_cell.angle_beta   90.00
_cell.angle_gamma   90.00
#
_symmetry.space_group_name_H-M   'P 1'
#
loop_
_entity.id
_entity.type
_entity.pdbx_description
1 polymer ?
#
loop_
_entity_poly.entity_id
_entity_poly.type
_entity_poly.pdbx_seq_one_letter_code
_entity_poly.pdbx_strand_id
1 'polypeptide(L)'
;MTIKEALTTLPQYVLPHHALSAMMSRLTHAENKTLKNLLISRVIKHYGVNMAEALVQDIDAFKSFNDFFTRELKPGLRPVSSELGAVACPADGVVSQSGLISDGNIFQAKGKSFTALDLLGGSAERAEPFNNGAFTTIYLSPKDYHRLHMPLAGTLTEMVHIPGRLFSVNTS
;
A
#
# COMPACT_ATOMS: atom_id res chain seq x y z
N MET A 1 -5.75 -12.51 -22.21
CA MET A 1 -6.50 -12.76 -20.97
C MET A 1 -6.80 -14.25 -20.92
N THR A 2 -6.31 -14.97 -19.91
CA THR A 2 -6.60 -16.41 -19.72
C THR A 2 -8.00 -16.60 -19.12
N ILE A 3 -8.60 -17.79 -19.26
CA ILE A 3 -9.91 -18.11 -18.66
C ILE A 3 -9.89 -17.92 -17.13
N LYS A 4 -8.77 -18.28 -16.49
CA LYS A 4 -8.54 -18.07 -15.06
C LYS A 4 -8.52 -16.58 -14.70
N GLU A 5 -7.81 -15.76 -15.47
CA GLU A 5 -7.83 -14.30 -15.29
C GLU A 5 -9.25 -13.78 -15.41
N ALA A 6 -9.96 -14.11 -16.49
CA ALA A 6 -11.33 -13.66 -16.72
C ALA A 6 -12.29 -14.01 -15.55
N LEU A 7 -12.22 -15.24 -15.04
CA LEU A 7 -13.04 -15.68 -13.90
C LEU A 7 -12.71 -14.93 -12.60
N THR A 8 -11.47 -14.50 -12.41
CA THR A 8 -11.07 -13.73 -11.22
C THR A 8 -11.28 -12.21 -11.36
N THR A 9 -11.20 -11.67 -12.58
CA THR A 9 -11.30 -10.22 -12.83
C THR A 9 -12.71 -9.75 -13.16
N LEU A 10 -13.48 -10.49 -13.98
CA LEU A 10 -14.82 -10.04 -14.41
C LEU A 10 -15.78 -9.80 -13.24
N PRO A 11 -15.82 -10.66 -12.19
CA PRO A 11 -16.64 -10.38 -11.02
C PRO A 11 -16.27 -9.07 -10.32
N GLN A 12 -14.99 -8.69 -10.31
CA GLN A 12 -14.56 -7.45 -9.66
C GLN A 12 -15.23 -6.22 -10.29
N TYR A 13 -15.44 -6.19 -11.61
CA TYR A 13 -16.04 -5.03 -12.28
C TYR A 13 -17.48 -4.73 -11.86
N VAL A 14 -18.21 -5.74 -11.39
CA VAL A 14 -19.61 -5.65 -10.97
C VAL A 14 -19.74 -5.35 -9.47
N LEU A 15 -18.66 -5.51 -8.70
CA LEU A 15 -18.71 -5.26 -7.25
C LEU A 15 -18.99 -3.78 -6.96
N PRO A 16 -19.90 -3.48 -6.00
CA PRO A 16 -20.16 -2.12 -5.56
C PRO A 16 -19.03 -1.65 -4.63
N HIS A 17 -17.84 -1.42 -5.20
CA HIS A 17 -16.59 -1.18 -4.44
C HIS A 17 -16.71 -0.07 -3.41
N HIS A 18 -17.42 1.03 -3.71
CA HIS A 18 -17.60 2.12 -2.75
C HIS A 18 -18.48 1.71 -1.56
N ALA A 19 -19.55 0.95 -1.79
CA ALA A 19 -20.40 0.45 -0.71
C ALA A 19 -19.64 -0.56 0.16
N LEU A 20 -18.88 -1.47 -0.48
CA LEU A 20 -18.01 -2.42 0.21
C LEU A 20 -16.92 -1.71 1.01
N SER A 21 -16.28 -0.69 0.44
CA SER A 21 -15.26 0.11 1.13
C SER A 21 -15.84 0.89 2.31
N ALA A 22 -17.04 1.46 2.17
CA ALA A 22 -17.72 2.16 3.25
C ALA A 22 -18.11 1.19 4.39
N MET A 23 -18.61 0.00 4.05
CA MET A 23 -18.90 -1.05 5.02
C MET A 23 -17.62 -1.51 5.74
N MET A 24 -16.55 -1.77 4.99
CA MET A 24 -15.27 -2.17 5.56
C MET A 24 -14.69 -1.08 6.46
N SER A 25 -14.77 0.19 6.07
CA SER A 25 -14.34 1.31 6.91
C SER A 25 -15.09 1.34 8.26
N ARG A 26 -16.43 1.20 8.23
CA ARG A 26 -17.22 1.10 9.47
C ARG A 26 -16.82 -0.10 10.32
N LEU A 27 -16.56 -1.25 9.70
CA LEU A 27 -16.15 -2.46 10.37
C LEU A 27 -14.77 -2.32 11.03
N THR A 28 -13.80 -1.76 10.31
CA THR A 28 -12.42 -1.67 10.79
C THR A 28 -12.24 -0.61 11.87
N HIS A 29 -13.10 0.43 11.89
CA HIS A 29 -13.12 1.47 12.92
C HIS A 29 -14.04 1.15 14.10
N ALA A 30 -14.76 0.03 14.08
CA ALA A 30 -15.61 -0.36 15.21
C ALA A 30 -14.76 -0.66 16.45
N GLU A 31 -15.11 -0.06 17.59
CA GLU A 31 -14.41 -0.23 18.87
C GLU A 31 -15.00 -1.37 19.73
N ASN A 32 -15.86 -2.22 19.15
CA ASN A 32 -16.36 -3.40 19.83
C ASN A 32 -15.22 -4.40 20.09
N LYS A 33 -14.90 -4.62 21.37
CA LYS A 33 -13.76 -5.44 21.79
C LYS A 33 -13.78 -6.86 21.21
N THR A 34 -14.92 -7.54 21.27
CA THR A 34 -15.05 -8.92 20.75
C THR A 34 -14.82 -8.97 19.25
N LEU A 35 -15.43 -8.04 18.50
CA LEU A 35 -15.32 -7.97 17.06
C LEU A 35 -13.89 -7.62 16.62
N LYS A 36 -13.31 -6.53 17.16
CA LYS A 36 -11.95 -6.11 16.78
C LYS A 36 -10.94 -7.21 17.09
N ASN A 37 -11.02 -7.84 18.26
CA ASN A 37 -10.06 -8.87 18.66
C ASN A 37 -10.18 -10.13 17.80
N LEU A 38 -11.40 -10.48 17.40
CA LEU A 38 -11.63 -11.59 16.47
C LEU A 38 -10.99 -11.30 15.10
N LEU A 39 -11.18 -10.09 14.58
CA LEU A 39 -10.58 -9.68 13.30
C LEU A 39 -9.06 -9.65 13.38
N ILE A 40 -8.49 -9.02 14.42
CA ILE A 40 -7.04 -8.94 14.66
C ILE A 40 -6.44 -10.35 14.75
N SER A 41 -7.00 -11.21 15.59
CA SER A 41 -6.49 -12.59 15.77
C SER A 41 -6.53 -13.40 14.47
N ARG A 42 -7.59 -13.23 13.66
CA ARG A 42 -7.69 -13.89 12.35
C ARG A 42 -6.62 -13.40 11.39
N VAL A 43 -6.37 -12.09 11.33
CA VAL A 43 -5.35 -11.51 10.45
C VAL A 43 -3.94 -11.93 10.90
N ILE A 44 -3.65 -11.90 12.20
CA ILE A 44 -2.37 -12.39 12.75
C ILE A 44 -2.13 -13.84 12.32
N LYS A 45 -3.12 -14.72 12.52
CA LYS A 45 -3.01 -16.14 12.19
C LYS A 45 -2.91 -16.40 10.69
N HIS A 46 -3.72 -15.72 9.88
CA HIS A 46 -3.82 -16.00 8.45
C HIS A 46 -2.63 -15.45 7.67
N TYR A 47 -2.17 -14.24 7.99
CA TYR A 47 -1.08 -13.59 7.26
C TYR A 47 0.28 -13.73 7.95
N GLY A 48 0.34 -14.27 9.17
CA GLY A 48 1.59 -14.46 9.92
C GLY A 48 2.18 -13.11 10.36
N VAL A 49 1.36 -12.25 10.96
CA VAL A 49 1.81 -10.92 11.43
C VAL A 49 2.80 -11.08 12.58
N ASN A 50 4.00 -10.50 12.44
CA ASN A 50 4.99 -10.51 13.51
C ASN A 50 4.66 -9.46 14.58
N MET A 51 3.96 -9.88 15.63
CA MET A 51 3.63 -9.01 16.77
C MET A 51 4.82 -8.68 17.65
N ALA A 52 5.93 -9.42 17.56
CA ALA A 52 7.11 -9.15 18.36
C ALA A 52 7.78 -7.80 17.99
N GLU A 53 7.52 -7.30 16.77
CA GLU A 53 8.01 -6.01 16.30
C GLU A 53 7.11 -4.83 16.69
N ALA A 54 5.84 -5.09 17.02
CA ALA A 54 4.89 -4.06 17.36
C ALA A 54 5.24 -3.40 18.71
N LEU A 55 5.07 -2.08 18.80
CA LEU A 55 5.23 -1.32 20.05
C LEU A 55 4.23 -1.81 21.10
N VAL A 56 2.97 -1.91 20.71
CA VAL A 56 1.89 -2.51 21.49
C VAL A 56 1.67 -3.93 20.99
N GLN A 57 1.93 -4.92 21.84
CA GLN A 57 1.82 -6.34 21.47
C GLN A 57 0.49 -6.95 21.92
N ASP A 58 -0.12 -6.40 22.97
CA ASP A 58 -1.42 -6.84 23.47
C ASP A 58 -2.53 -6.39 22.50
N ILE A 59 -3.28 -7.37 21.97
CA ILE A 59 -4.38 -7.11 21.03
C ILE A 59 -5.54 -6.35 21.70
N ASP A 60 -5.69 -6.50 23.02
CA ASP A 60 -6.75 -5.84 23.78
C ASP A 60 -6.55 -4.32 23.83
N ALA A 61 -5.29 -3.86 23.80
CA ALA A 61 -4.92 -2.47 23.92
C ALA A 61 -5.21 -1.63 22.66
N PHE A 62 -5.38 -2.24 21.49
CA PHE A 62 -5.80 -1.51 20.28
C PHE A 62 -7.25 -1.07 20.38
N LYS A 63 -7.60 0.13 19.93
CA LYS A 63 -8.99 0.63 19.98
C LYS A 63 -9.90 -0.05 18.96
N SER A 64 -9.38 -0.35 17.79
CA SER A 64 -10.11 -0.94 16.66
C SER A 64 -9.19 -1.81 15.81
N PHE A 65 -9.73 -2.49 14.79
CA PHE A 65 -8.90 -3.21 13.83
C PHE A 65 -8.00 -2.25 13.04
N ASN A 66 -8.50 -1.06 12.69
CA ASN A 66 -7.74 -0.06 11.95
C ASN A 66 -6.52 0.42 12.75
N ASP A 67 -6.68 0.62 14.07
CA ASP A 67 -5.59 0.97 14.99
C ASP A 67 -4.49 -0.12 15.03
N PHE A 68 -4.88 -1.39 15.01
CA PHE A 68 -3.95 -2.51 14.83
C PHE A 68 -3.28 -2.53 13.44
N PHE A 69 -4.04 -2.24 12.38
CA PHE A 69 -3.53 -2.26 11.02
C PHE A 69 -2.45 -1.19 10.80
N THR A 70 -2.61 -0.02 11.43
CA THR A 70 -1.63 1.07 11.47
C THR A 70 -0.77 1.08 12.73
N ARG A 71 -0.59 -0.08 13.39
CA ARG A 71 0.23 -0.23 14.60
C ARG A 71 1.63 0.36 14.47
N GLU A 72 2.19 0.84 15.57
CA GLU A 72 3.58 1.29 15.64
C GLU A 72 4.53 0.12 15.80
N LEU A 73 5.74 0.27 15.26
CA LEU A 73 6.84 -0.65 15.51
C LEU A 73 7.71 -0.13 16.67
N LYS A 74 8.42 -1.05 17.34
CA LYS A 74 9.40 -0.67 18.36
C LYS A 74 10.50 0.22 17.74
N PRO A 75 10.96 1.24 18.47
CA PRO A 75 12.09 2.06 18.04
C PRO A 75 13.33 1.22 17.72
N GLY A 76 14.09 1.61 16.70
CA GLY A 76 15.35 0.97 16.33
C GLY A 76 15.24 -0.29 15.44
N LEU A 77 14.03 -0.80 15.16
CA LEU A 77 13.86 -1.98 14.30
C LEU A 77 14.06 -1.72 12.79
N ARG A 78 14.03 -0.46 12.38
CA ARG A 78 14.23 -0.02 10.99
C ARG A 78 15.30 1.08 10.97
N PRO A 79 16.59 0.74 11.15
CA PRO A 79 17.65 1.73 11.04
C PRO A 79 17.70 2.27 9.60
N VAL A 80 17.79 3.59 9.47
CA VAL A 80 17.94 4.26 8.19
C VAL A 80 19.42 4.43 7.88
N SER A 81 19.81 4.29 6.62
CA SER A 81 21.20 4.48 6.18
C SER A 81 21.68 5.90 6.50
N SER A 82 22.92 6.02 6.99
CA SER A 82 23.62 7.30 7.18
C SER A 82 24.50 7.68 5.98
N GLU A 83 24.53 6.85 4.93
CA GLU A 83 25.34 7.07 3.74
C GLU A 83 24.82 8.29 2.95
N LEU A 84 25.75 9.18 2.58
CA LEU A 84 25.42 10.37 1.80
C LEU A 84 24.90 9.95 0.41
N GLY A 85 23.71 10.40 0.07
CA GLY A 85 23.06 10.08 -1.20
C GLY A 85 22.27 8.76 -1.20
N ALA A 86 22.26 8.01 -0.09
CA ALA A 86 21.39 6.85 0.03
C ALA A 86 19.91 7.27 0.09
N VAL A 87 19.07 6.50 -0.59
CA VAL A 87 17.60 6.63 -0.58
C VAL A 87 17.05 5.52 0.31
N ALA A 88 16.34 5.88 1.37
CA ALA A 88 15.74 4.89 2.26
C ALA A 88 14.51 4.24 1.62
N CYS A 89 14.20 3.00 2.00
CA CYS A 89 12.95 2.37 1.60
C CYS A 89 11.79 3.04 2.37
N PRO A 90 10.73 3.54 1.70
CA PRO A 90 9.66 4.27 2.37
C PRO A 90 8.67 3.36 3.12
N ALA A 91 8.70 2.04 2.89
CA ALA A 91 7.73 1.10 3.43
C ALA A 91 8.30 -0.31 3.59
N ASP A 92 7.74 -1.08 4.51
CA ASP A 92 7.92 -2.53 4.57
C ASP A 92 7.07 -3.19 3.47
N GLY A 93 7.62 -4.14 2.72
CA GLY A 93 6.88 -4.84 1.68
C GLY A 93 7.79 -5.56 0.70
N VAL A 94 7.29 -5.73 -0.53
CA VAL A 94 8.04 -6.38 -1.62
C VAL A 94 8.08 -5.45 -2.81
N VAL A 95 9.26 -5.30 -3.43
CA VAL A 95 9.39 -4.62 -4.72
C VAL A 95 8.64 -5.44 -5.77
N SER A 96 7.50 -4.91 -6.23
CA SER A 96 6.73 -5.50 -7.31
C SER A 96 7.49 -5.33 -8.62
N GLN A 97 7.95 -4.11 -8.91
CA GLN A 97 8.72 -3.73 -10.09
C GLN A 97 9.61 -2.53 -9.79
N SER A 98 10.74 -2.42 -10.47
CA SER A 98 11.60 -1.24 -10.49
C SER A 98 12.28 -1.11 -11.84
N GLY A 99 12.63 0.11 -12.23
CA GLY A 99 13.27 0.36 -13.51
C GLY A 99 13.33 1.82 -13.90
N LEU A 100 13.69 2.06 -15.16
CA LEU A 100 13.70 3.38 -15.76
C LEU A 100 12.33 3.69 -16.38
N ILE A 101 11.94 4.95 -16.31
CA ILE A 101 10.80 5.51 -17.04
C ILE A 101 11.29 5.87 -18.43
N SER A 102 10.79 5.22 -19.49
CA SER A 102 11.24 5.49 -20.88
C SER A 102 10.10 6.13 -21.67
N ASP A 103 10.31 7.34 -22.19
CA ASP A 103 9.28 8.12 -22.90
C ASP A 103 7.97 8.24 -22.10
N GLY A 104 8.10 8.47 -20.79
CA GLY A 104 6.98 8.55 -19.85
C GLY A 104 6.34 7.19 -19.48
N ASN A 105 6.78 6.07 -20.07
CA ASN A 105 6.24 4.75 -19.79
C ASN A 105 6.84 4.15 -18.52
N ILE A 106 5.96 3.67 -17.64
CA ILE A 106 6.26 2.90 -16.44
C ILE A 106 5.79 1.47 -16.69
N PHE A 107 6.75 0.54 -16.72
CA PHE A 107 6.46 -0.87 -16.97
C PHE A 107 5.96 -1.56 -15.70
N GLN A 108 4.85 -2.29 -15.78
CA GLN A 108 4.44 -3.22 -14.72
C GLN A 108 4.44 -4.66 -15.20
N ALA A 109 4.57 -5.58 -14.24
CA ALA A 109 4.37 -7.00 -14.48
C ALA A 109 2.98 -7.29 -15.08
N LYS A 110 2.86 -8.40 -15.81
CA LYS A 110 1.65 -8.85 -16.54
C LYS A 110 1.29 -8.06 -17.81
N GLY A 111 2.27 -7.43 -18.46
CA GLY A 111 2.11 -6.82 -19.78
C GLY A 111 1.21 -5.57 -19.78
N LYS A 112 1.05 -4.93 -18.62
CA LYS A 112 0.37 -3.65 -18.49
C LYS A 112 1.42 -2.59 -18.24
N SER A 113 1.53 -1.61 -19.14
CA SER A 113 2.27 -0.38 -18.89
C SER A 113 1.25 0.72 -18.57
N PHE A 114 1.66 1.67 -17.73
CA PHE A 114 0.97 2.93 -17.58
C PHE A 114 1.98 4.06 -17.77
N THR A 115 1.51 5.24 -18.14
CA THR A 115 2.40 6.40 -18.25
C THR A 115 2.45 7.17 -16.92
N ALA A 116 3.50 7.95 -16.72
CA ALA A 116 3.54 8.93 -15.63
C ALA A 116 2.35 9.91 -15.71
N LEU A 117 1.92 10.24 -16.93
CA LEU A 117 0.74 11.06 -17.18
C LEU A 117 -0.54 10.40 -16.63
N ASP A 118 -0.75 9.12 -16.89
CA ASP A 118 -1.91 8.37 -16.36
C ASP A 118 -1.88 8.31 -14.83
N LEU A 119 -0.71 8.01 -14.26
CA LEU A 119 -0.52 7.90 -12.81
C LEU A 119 -0.78 9.23 -12.09
N LEU A 120 -0.44 10.34 -12.74
CA LEU A 120 -0.58 11.70 -12.22
C LEU A 120 -1.89 12.37 -12.69
N GLY A 121 -2.87 11.58 -13.15
CA GLY A 121 -4.23 12.06 -13.41
C GLY A 121 -4.34 13.01 -14.61
N GLY A 122 -3.51 12.80 -15.64
CA GLY A 122 -3.57 13.54 -16.90
C GLY A 122 -2.86 14.90 -16.90
N SER A 123 -2.08 15.22 -15.87
CA SER A 123 -1.33 16.49 -15.80
C SER A 123 0.05 16.35 -16.43
N ALA A 124 0.23 16.94 -17.62
CA ALA A 124 1.51 16.94 -18.33
C ALA A 124 2.61 17.68 -17.53
N GLU A 125 2.26 18.83 -16.93
CA GLU A 125 3.16 19.61 -16.07
C GLU A 125 3.71 18.79 -14.89
N ARG A 126 2.87 18.00 -14.21
CA ARG A 126 3.32 17.15 -13.11
C ARG A 126 4.11 15.94 -13.59
N ALA A 127 3.82 15.43 -14.80
CA ALA A 127 4.50 14.26 -15.35
C ALA A 127 5.89 14.57 -15.93
N GLU A 128 6.08 15.79 -16.44
CA GLU A 128 7.32 16.22 -17.10
C GLU A 128 8.59 15.95 -16.29
N PRO A 129 8.67 16.28 -14.98
CA PRO A 129 9.88 16.04 -14.19
C PRO A 129 10.26 14.56 -14.02
N PHE A 130 9.32 13.64 -14.26
CA PHE A 130 9.54 12.20 -14.11
C PHE A 130 9.91 11.50 -15.42
N ASN A 131 9.88 12.22 -16.56
CA ASN A 131 10.33 11.67 -17.83
C ASN A 131 11.81 11.29 -17.75
N ASN A 132 12.16 10.10 -18.23
CA ASN A 132 13.52 9.55 -18.16
C ASN A 132 14.06 9.38 -16.72
N GLY A 133 13.18 9.38 -15.72
CA GLY A 133 13.50 9.10 -14.33
C GLY A 133 13.58 7.61 -14.01
N ALA A 134 13.61 7.28 -12.72
CA ALA A 134 13.52 5.90 -12.22
C ALA A 134 12.26 5.74 -11.37
N PHE A 135 11.70 4.53 -11.34
CA PHE A 135 10.55 4.19 -10.51
C PHE A 135 10.81 2.92 -9.71
N THR A 136 10.10 2.79 -8.59
CA THR A 136 9.98 1.55 -7.82
C THR A 136 8.55 1.45 -7.30
N THR A 137 7.91 0.31 -7.53
CA THR A 137 6.57 -0.01 -7.03
C THR A 137 6.70 -1.03 -5.90
N ILE A 138 6.26 -0.65 -4.70
CA ILE A 138 6.32 -1.49 -3.50
C ILE A 138 4.90 -1.96 -3.17
N TYR A 139 4.73 -3.26 -3.02
CA TYR A 139 3.50 -3.88 -2.56
C TYR A 139 3.58 -4.16 -1.05
N LEU A 140 2.59 -3.67 -0.31
CA LEU A 140 2.39 -3.95 1.11
C LEU A 140 1.32 -5.04 1.22
N SER A 141 1.70 -6.17 1.79
CA SER A 141 0.78 -7.24 2.12
C SER A 141 0.09 -6.99 3.47
N PRO A 142 -1.07 -7.61 3.76
CA PRO A 142 -1.79 -7.36 5.01
C PRO A 142 -1.02 -7.65 6.31
N LYS A 143 0.11 -8.37 6.26
CA LYS A 143 0.97 -8.57 7.44
C LYS A 143 1.96 -7.45 7.71
N ASP A 144 2.27 -6.65 6.70
CA ASP A 144 3.35 -5.68 6.77
C ASP A 144 2.96 -4.48 7.66
N TYR A 145 3.90 -3.59 7.89
CA TYR A 145 3.68 -2.33 8.60
C TYR A 145 3.12 -1.28 7.63
N HIS A 146 1.91 -0.79 7.91
CA HIS A 146 1.14 0.07 7.00
C HIS A 146 1.28 1.57 7.29
N ARG A 147 2.45 2.03 7.74
CA ARG A 147 2.80 3.45 7.75
C ARG A 147 3.94 3.69 6.78
N LEU A 148 3.80 4.73 5.96
CA LEU A 148 4.82 5.18 5.02
C LEU A 148 5.75 6.19 5.70
N HIS A 149 7.02 6.14 5.34
CA HIS A 149 8.07 7.04 5.80
C HIS A 149 8.71 7.75 4.63
N MET A 150 9.27 8.92 4.90
CA MET A 150 9.97 9.69 3.87
C MET A 150 11.27 8.97 3.49
N PRO A 151 11.53 8.69 2.20
CA PRO A 151 12.76 8.03 1.77
C PRO A 151 13.99 8.94 1.85
N LEU A 152 13.78 10.26 1.86
CA LEU A 152 14.78 11.33 1.88
C LEU A 152 14.22 12.55 2.62
N ALA A 153 15.10 13.44 3.06
CA ALA A 153 14.69 14.78 3.51
C ALA A 153 14.12 15.58 2.34
N GLY A 154 13.04 16.33 2.57
CA GLY A 154 12.40 17.16 1.57
C GLY A 154 11.37 18.10 2.16
N THR A 155 10.85 19.00 1.33
CA THR A 155 9.77 19.93 1.68
C THR A 155 8.53 19.55 0.90
N LEU A 156 7.39 19.44 1.58
CA LEU A 156 6.10 19.19 0.92
C LEU A 156 5.75 20.37 0.01
N THR A 157 5.62 20.13 -1.29
CA THR A 157 5.25 21.15 -2.28
C THR A 157 3.79 21.01 -2.74
N GLU A 158 3.31 19.77 -2.89
CA GLU A 158 1.98 19.48 -3.43
C GLU A 158 1.40 18.18 -2.84
N MET A 159 0.08 18.11 -2.72
CA MET A 159 -0.67 16.88 -2.47
C MET A 159 -1.92 16.87 -3.36
N VAL A 160 -2.06 15.83 -4.19
CA VAL A 160 -3.20 15.71 -5.13
C VAL A 160 -3.96 14.42 -4.87
N HIS A 161 -5.28 14.52 -4.76
CA HIS A 161 -6.18 13.37 -4.71
C HIS A 161 -6.78 13.11 -6.10
N ILE A 162 -6.47 11.94 -6.68
CA ILE A 162 -7.00 11.51 -7.98
C ILE A 162 -8.12 10.49 -7.72
N PRO A 163 -9.39 10.81 -8.04
CA PRO A 163 -10.48 9.86 -7.86
C PRO A 163 -10.32 8.67 -8.81
N GLY A 164 -10.59 7.46 -8.32
CA GLY A 164 -10.42 6.24 -9.10
C GLY A 164 -11.26 5.07 -8.57
N ARG A 165 -11.23 3.95 -9.30
CA ARG A 165 -11.90 2.71 -8.88
C ARG A 165 -11.03 1.95 -7.87
N LEU A 166 -11.67 1.35 -6.87
CA LEU A 166 -11.01 0.62 -5.79
C LEU A 166 -10.85 -0.87 -6.14
N PHE A 167 -9.98 -1.17 -7.10
CA PHE A 167 -9.62 -2.56 -7.40
C PHE A 167 -8.66 -3.13 -6.34
N SER A 168 -8.76 -4.42 -6.05
CA SER A 168 -7.77 -5.10 -5.21
C SER A 168 -6.44 -5.22 -5.97
N VAL A 169 -5.35 -4.79 -5.35
CA VAL A 169 -3.99 -5.00 -5.86
C VAL A 169 -3.52 -6.37 -5.38
N ASN A 170 -3.24 -7.28 -6.32
CA ASN A 170 -2.69 -8.60 -6.03
C ASN A 170 -1.59 -8.98 -7.04
N THR A 171 -0.66 -9.82 -6.60
CA THR A 171 0.43 -10.33 -7.45
C THR A 171 0.04 -11.59 -8.22
N SER A 172 -1.07 -12.25 -7.85
CA SER A 172 -1.54 -13.54 -8.38
C SER A 172 -2.06 -13.54 -9.81
#